data_AF-A0A316UEQ5-F1
#
_entry.id   AF-A0A316UEQ5-F1
#
_cell.length_a   1.000
_cell.length_b   1.000
_cell.length_c   1.000
_cell.angle_alpha   90.00
_cell.angle_beta   90.00
_cell.angle_gamma   90.00
#
_symmetry.space_group_name_H-M   'P 1'
#
loop_
_entity.id
_entity.type
_entity.pdbx_description
1 polymer ?
#
loop_
_entity_poly.entity_id
_entity_poly.type
_entity_poly.pdbx_seq_one_letter_code
_entity_poly.pdbx_strand_id
1 'polypeptide(L)' 'MRVYEKRQEREGKTENHAFAKELLAGIAGAEVDKLFETKGLDYLDQEKAKRHAQQEAVSQYEQRYEY' A
#
# COMPACT_ATOMS: atom_id res chain seq x y z
N MET A 1 17.99 26.94 10.58
CA MET A 1 17.71 25.62 9.95
C MET A 1 16.30 25.11 10.28
N ARG A 2 15.19 25.66 9.76
CA ARG A 2 13.85 25.01 9.87
C ARG A 2 12.84 25.37 8.76
N VAL A 3 13.27 26.05 7.70
CA VAL A 3 12.34 26.43 6.61
C VAL A 3 12.13 25.27 5.63
N TYR A 4 13.09 24.36 5.51
CA TYR A 4 12.98 23.16 4.68
C TYR A 4 12.06 22.10 5.32
N GLU A 5 12.24 21.81 6.61
CA GLU A 5 11.35 20.97 7.42
C GLU A 5 9.91 21.52 7.47
N LYS A 6 9.72 22.81 7.76
CA LYS A 6 8.38 23.43 7.80
C LYS A 6 7.67 23.47 6.45
N ARG A 7 8.41 23.40 5.33
CA ARG A 7 7.79 23.27 4.01
C ARG A 7 7.34 21.83 3.77
N GLN A 8 8.16 20.85 4.14
CA GLN A 8 7.80 19.43 4.04
C GLN A 8 6.63 19.02 4.94
N GLU A 9 6.47 19.66 6.11
CA GLU A 9 5.30 19.49 6.99
C GLU A 9 4.04 20.19 6.47
N ARG A 10 4.17 21.32 5.76
CA ARG A 10 3.03 22.08 5.21
C ARG A 10 2.60 21.64 3.80
N GLU A 11 3.47 20.96 3.05
CA GLU A 11 3.22 20.56 1.65
C GLU A 11 2.62 19.14 1.49
N GLY A 12 2.23 18.46 2.57
CA GLY A 12 1.39 17.26 2.47
C GLY A 12 2.13 15.92 2.41
N LYS A 13 3.35 15.80 2.94
CA LYS A 13 4.02 14.48 3.07
C LYS A 13 3.20 13.50 3.91
N THR A 14 2.65 13.94 5.03
CA THR A 14 1.82 13.11 5.93
C THR A 14 0.49 12.70 5.30
N GLU A 15 -0.18 13.62 4.57
CA GLU A 15 -1.40 13.28 3.80
C GLU A 15 -1.08 12.31 2.64
N ASN A 16 0.08 12.47 2.01
CA ASN A 16 0.52 11.61 0.90
C ASN A 16 0.96 10.22 1.38
N HIS A 17 1.40 10.04 2.63
CA HIS A 17 1.71 8.71 3.17
C HIS A 17 0.47 7.85 3.36
N ALA A 18 -0.61 8.42 3.94
CA ALA A 18 -1.88 7.69 4.07
C ALA A 18 -2.44 7.34 2.69
N PHE A 19 -2.48 8.32 1.77
CA PHE A 19 -2.94 8.10 0.41
C PHE A 19 -2.06 7.10 -0.37
N ALA A 20 -0.74 7.16 -0.22
CA ALA A 20 0.17 6.21 -0.86
C ALA A 20 -0.02 4.78 -0.32
N LYS A 21 -0.20 4.61 0.99
CA LYS A 21 -0.52 3.30 1.60
C LYS A 21 -1.84 2.75 1.06
N GLU A 22 -2.88 3.57 0.99
CA GLU A 22 -4.17 3.17 0.41
C GLU A 22 -4.08 2.82 -1.08
N LEU A 23 -3.34 3.61 -1.87
CA LEU A 23 -3.14 3.35 -3.29
C LEU A 23 -2.37 2.04 -3.51
N LEU A 24 -1.30 1.81 -2.75
CA LEU A 24 -0.50 0.58 -2.82
C LEU A 24 -1.32 -0.64 -2.42
N ALA A 25 -2.11 -0.56 -1.34
CA ALA A 25 -3.03 -1.61 -0.95
C ALA A 25 -4.10 -1.85 -2.03
N GLY A 26 -4.65 -0.78 -2.63
CA GLY A 26 -5.62 -0.89 -3.72
C GLY A 26 -5.07 -1.64 -4.94
N ILE A 27 -3.87 -1.26 -5.39
CA ILE A 27 -3.19 -1.92 -6.51
C ILE A 27 -2.86 -3.38 -6.18
N ALA A 28 -2.30 -3.65 -5.00
CA ALA A 28 -1.96 -5.01 -4.58
C ALA A 28 -3.20 -5.91 -4.52
N GLY A 29 -4.32 -5.38 -4.01
CA GLY A 29 -5.58 -6.12 -3.96
C GLY A 29 -6.16 -6.41 -5.35
N ALA A 30 -6.08 -5.45 -6.27
CA ALA A 30 -6.55 -5.62 -7.64
C ALA A 30 -5.73 -6.65 -8.43
N GLU A 31 -4.41 -6.71 -8.22
CA GLU A 31 -3.57 -7.73 -8.87
C GLU A 31 -3.89 -9.13 -8.32
N VAL A 32 -4.20 -9.26 -7.02
CA VAL A 32 -4.70 -10.53 -6.46
C VAL A 32 -6.01 -10.93 -7.13
N ASP A 33 -7.01 -10.05 -7.18
CA ASP A 33 -8.29 -10.35 -7.84
C ASP A 33 -8.08 -10.84 -9.28
N LYS A 34 -7.26 -10.13 -10.06
CA LYS A 34 -6.90 -10.51 -11.43
C LYS A 34 -6.19 -11.85 -11.52
N LEU A 35 -5.30 -12.19 -10.59
CA LEU A 35 -4.64 -13.49 -10.55
C LEU A 35 -5.66 -14.61 -10.28
N PHE A 36 -6.61 -14.40 -9.38
CA PHE A 36 -7.69 -15.36 -9.13
C PHE A 36 -8.58 -15.53 -10.37
N GLU A 37 -9.01 -14.44 -11.00
CA GLU A 37 -9.85 -14.45 -12.20
C GLU A 37 -9.16 -15.13 -13.40
N THR A 38 -7.86 -14.91 -13.58
CA THR A 38 -7.14 -15.39 -14.78
C THR A 38 -6.46 -16.74 -14.61
N LYS A 39 -6.11 -17.13 -13.37
CA LYS A 39 -5.38 -18.37 -13.09
C LYS A 39 -6.21 -19.45 -12.42
N GLY A 40 -7.46 -19.17 -12.02
CA GLY A 40 -8.34 -20.18 -11.43
C GLY A 40 -7.77 -20.73 -10.12
N LEU A 41 -7.44 -19.84 -9.19
CA LEU A 41 -6.83 -20.18 -7.89
C LEU A 41 -7.89 -20.65 -6.87
N ASP A 42 -8.87 -21.44 -7.31
CA ASP A 42 -10.04 -21.87 -6.51
C ASP A 42 -9.67 -22.67 -5.25
N TYR A 43 -8.45 -23.21 -5.19
CA TYR A 43 -7.93 -23.91 -4.01
C TYR A 43 -7.38 -22.98 -2.92
N LEU A 44 -7.28 -21.68 -3.20
CA LEU A 44 -6.83 -20.65 -2.27
C LEU A 44 -7.99 -19.78 -1.82
N ASP A 45 -7.84 -19.19 -0.63
CA ASP A 45 -8.78 -18.19 -0.13
C ASP A 45 -8.40 -16.80 -0.69
N GLN A 46 -9.23 -16.29 -1.61
CA GLN A 46 -9.02 -15.01 -2.29
C GLN A 46 -8.97 -13.84 -1.31
N GLU A 47 -9.89 -13.79 -0.34
CA GLU A 47 -9.94 -12.70 0.61
C GLU A 47 -8.70 -12.67 1.51
N LYS A 48 -8.24 -13.84 1.97
CA LYS A 48 -7.02 -13.97 2.75
C LYS A 48 -5.79 -13.54 1.94
N ALA A 49 -5.68 -13.98 0.68
CA ALA A 49 -4.60 -13.59 -0.20
C ALA A 49 -4.59 -12.07 -0.45
N LYS A 50 -5.76 -11.48 -0.67
CA LYS A 50 -5.95 -10.05 -0.91
C LYS A 50 -5.54 -9.23 0.31
N ARG A 51 -6.04 -9.58 1.50
CA ARG A 51 -5.67 -8.91 2.76
C ARG A 51 -4.18 -9.02 3.04
N HIS A 52 -3.58 -10.18 2.78
CA HIS A 52 -2.15 -10.39 2.96
C HIS A 52 -1.33 -9.51 2.00
N ALA A 53 -1.68 -9.47 0.72
CA ALA A 53 -1.00 -8.61 -0.27
C ALA A 53 -1.12 -7.11 0.07
N GLN A 54 -2.29 -6.68 0.55
CA GLN A 54 -2.50 -5.31 1.02
C GLN A 54 -1.61 -4.95 2.22
N GLN A 55 -1.56 -5.83 3.21
CA GLN A 55 -0.73 -5.62 4.41
C GLN A 55 0.76 -5.59 4.06
N GLU A 56 1.23 -6.49 3.21
CA GLU A 56 2.62 -6.52 2.76
C GLU A 56 2.99 -5.25 1.98
N ALA A 57 2.10 -4.76 1.11
CA ALA A 57 2.33 -3.53 0.35
C ALA A 57 2.45 -2.30 1.27
N VAL A 58 1.61 -2.22 2.29
CA VAL A 58 1.67 -1.16 3.31
C VAL A 58 2.92 -1.31 4.17
N SER A 59 3.23 -2.51 4.66
CA SER A 59 4.39 -2.75 5.52
C SER A 59 5.71 -2.44 4.83
N GLN A 60 5.85 -2.79 3.54
CA GLN A 60 7.04 -2.42 2.75
C GLN A 60 7.17 -0.91 2.56
N TYR A 61 6.06 -0.19 2.45
CA TYR A 61 6.07 1.27 2.38
C TYR A 61 6.51 1.87 3.72
N GLU A 62 5.97 1.37 4.84
CA GLU A 62 6.34 1.79 6.20
C GLU A 62 7.83 1.57 6.46
N GLN A 63 8.34 0.36 6.19
CA GLN A 63 9.77 0.06 6.35
C GLN A 63 10.70 0.99 5.55
N ARG A 64 10.23 1.52 4.41
CA ARG A 64 11.05 2.33 3.51
C ARG A 64 11.00 3.83 3.83
N TYR A 65 9.92 4.32 4.43
CA TYR A 65 9.67 5.76 4.61
C TYR A 65 9.46 6.19 6.07
N GLU A 66 9.19 5.27 6.99
CA GLU A 66 9.03 5.53 8.42
C GLU A 66 10.30 5.09 9.17
N TYR A 67 11.36 5.92 9.08
CA TYR A 67 12.58 5.85 9.88
C TYR A 67 12.95 7.22 10.46
#